data_AF-A0A9Q1LFC5-F1
#
_entry.id   AF-A0A9Q1LFC5-F1
#
_cell.length_a   1.000
_cell.length_b   1.000
_cell.length_c   1.000
_cell.angle_alpha   90.00
_cell.angle_beta   90.00
_cell.angle_gamma   90.00
#
_symmetry.space_group_name_H-M   'P 1'
#
loop_
_entity.id
_entity.type
_entity.pdbx_description
1 polymer ?
#
loop_
_entity_poly.entity_id
_entity_poly.type
_entity_poly.pdbx_seq_one_letter_code
_entity_poly.pdbx_strand_id
1 'polypeptide(L)'
;MIPQLGDKEIDEIVEKIVSGLFCVLATLVVVPVIRCPHGCPTEMVESLLDQRLQDGLLAKNNLFSEGVNFTSSLQRLVLCLFDWNFELAVAIQHDFRYWLLVHDVLGLRLNRLSVQGDKGWIKTYKLDRSDSFWMANMSLEFPEVAESQLNKYKKDVEEAEKLCGQSINYITAGMKNLFSGDHHLALMRAVEALMEGKPNPEIESYLLLDPRAPKSSSASSSGHLKRTI
;
A
#
# COMPACT_ATOMS: atom_id res chain seq x y z
N MET A 1 -19.68 -27.70 19.57
CA MET A 1 -18.78 -28.80 20.01
C MET A 1 -17.38 -28.37 19.65
N ILE A 2 -16.55 -27.96 20.62
CA ILE A 2 -15.14 -27.66 20.36
C ILE A 2 -14.47 -29.02 20.13
N PRO A 3 -13.71 -29.21 19.03
CA PRO A 3 -13.03 -30.48 18.79
C PRO A 3 -12.05 -30.75 19.93
N GLN A 4 -12.11 -31.95 20.51
CA GLN A 4 -11.12 -32.39 21.48
C GLN A 4 -9.87 -32.78 20.70
N LEU A 5 -8.85 -31.93 20.76
CA LEU A 5 -7.52 -32.20 20.25
C LEU A 5 -6.90 -33.33 21.10
N GLY A 6 -6.25 -34.30 20.47
CA GLY A 6 -5.63 -35.39 21.23
C GLY A 6 -4.38 -34.91 21.97
N ASP A 7 -4.08 -35.47 23.14
CA ASP A 7 -2.90 -35.09 23.95
C ASP A 7 -1.60 -35.11 23.14
N LYS A 8 -1.44 -36.08 22.24
CA LYS A 8 -0.28 -36.17 21.33
C LYS A 8 -0.15 -34.99 20.39
N GLU A 9 -1.27 -34.50 19.86
CA GLU A 9 -1.27 -33.35 18.94
C GLU A 9 -0.93 -32.06 19.71
N ILE A 10 -1.35 -31.96 20.98
CA ILE A 10 -0.97 -30.86 21.88
C ILE A 10 0.55 -30.88 22.09
N ASP A 11 1.12 -32.01 22.46
CA ASP A 11 2.56 -32.17 22.69
C ASP A 11 3.37 -31.81 21.42
N GLU A 12 2.92 -32.25 20.24
CA GLU A 12 3.56 -31.90 18.96
C GLU A 12 3.53 -30.39 18.67
N ILE A 13 2.45 -29.69 19.03
CA ILE A 13 2.34 -28.24 18.86
C ILE A 13 3.26 -27.52 19.85
N VAL A 14 3.28 -27.95 21.11
CA VAL A 14 4.14 -27.40 22.16
C VAL A 14 5.61 -27.52 21.76
N GLU A 15 6.05 -28.69 21.27
CA GLU A 15 7.41 -28.90 20.77
C GLU A 15 7.78 -27.96 19.61
N LYS A 16 6.87 -27.74 18.66
CA LYS A 16 7.09 -26.81 17.55
C LYS A 16 7.26 -25.37 18.04
N ILE A 17 6.42 -24.94 18.99
CA ILE A 17 6.51 -23.60 19.59
C ILE A 17 7.83 -23.45 20.34
N VAL A 18 8.16 -24.39 21.23
CA VAL A 18 9.40 -24.38 22.01
C VAL A 18 10.62 -24.39 21.11
N SER A 19 10.62 -25.19 20.04
CA SER A 19 11.73 -25.20 19.09
C SER A 19 11.90 -23.86 18.38
N GLY A 20 10.81 -23.21 17.98
CA GLY A 20 10.86 -21.88 17.39
C GLY A 20 11.42 -20.83 18.36
N LEU A 21 10.91 -20.80 19.59
CA LEU A 21 11.37 -19.89 20.65
C LEU A 21 12.86 -20.12 20.96
N PHE A 22 13.28 -21.38 21.11
CA PHE A 22 14.68 -21.72 21.35
C PHE A 22 15.59 -21.22 20.21
N CYS A 23 15.19 -21.39 18.94
CA CYS A 23 15.96 -20.88 17.81
C CYS A 23 16.13 -19.36 17.84
N VAL A 24 15.09 -18.61 18.22
CA VAL A 24 15.16 -17.15 18.38
C VAL A 24 16.13 -16.78 19.49
N LEU A 25 16.01 -17.41 20.66
CA LEU A 25 16.89 -17.14 21.81
C LEU A 25 18.35 -17.49 21.52
N ALA A 26 18.60 -18.60 20.82
CA ALA A 26 19.94 -18.99 20.37
C ALA A 26 20.51 -17.99 19.35
N THR A 27 19.68 -17.50 18.42
CA THR A 27 20.09 -16.50 17.41
C THR A 27 20.45 -15.16 18.08
N LEU A 28 19.69 -14.77 19.11
CA LEU A 28 19.95 -13.56 19.89
C LEU A 28 21.08 -13.74 20.92
N VAL A 29 21.50 -14.99 21.18
CA VAL A 29 22.47 -15.36 22.22
C VAL A 29 22.03 -14.83 23.60
N VAL A 30 20.76 -15.02 23.94
CA VAL A 30 20.17 -14.53 25.21
C VAL A 30 19.47 -15.66 25.97
N VAL A 31 19.64 -15.68 27.29
CA VAL A 31 18.88 -16.51 28.23
C VAL A 31 17.90 -15.62 29.00
N PRO A 32 16.59 -15.68 28.72
CA PRO A 32 15.60 -14.82 29.36
C PRO A 32 15.14 -15.39 30.71
N VAL A 33 14.50 -14.56 31.54
CA VAL A 33 13.58 -15.05 32.57
C VAL A 33 12.22 -15.26 31.94
N ILE A 34 11.76 -16.51 31.91
CA ILE A 34 10.45 -16.88 31.39
C ILE A 34 9.39 -16.56 32.46
N ARG A 35 8.25 -16.03 32.03
CA ARG A 35 7.09 -15.73 32.87
C ARG A 35 5.81 -16.09 32.12
N CYS A 36 4.90 -16.82 32.76
CA CYS A 36 3.54 -17.01 32.25
C CYS A 36 2.50 -17.02 33.39
N PRO A 37 1.21 -16.76 33.09
CA PRO A 37 0.12 -16.94 34.06
C PRO A 37 0.00 -18.40 34.53
N HIS A 38 -0.31 -18.62 35.80
CA HIS A 38 -0.43 -19.97 36.33
C HIS A 38 -1.74 -20.65 35.94
N GLY A 39 -1.71 -21.97 35.77
CA GLY A 39 -2.85 -22.82 35.41
C GLY A 39 -3.32 -22.66 33.95
N CYS A 40 -2.46 -22.20 33.05
CA CYS A 40 -2.78 -22.03 31.63
C CYS A 40 -1.94 -22.96 30.73
N PRO A 41 -2.36 -23.23 29.47
CA PRO A 41 -1.63 -24.11 28.56
C PRO A 41 -0.17 -23.68 28.32
N THR A 42 0.11 -22.39 28.51
CA THR A 42 1.43 -21.79 28.39
C THR A 42 2.45 -22.34 29.38
N GLU A 43 2.02 -22.89 30.52
CA GLU A 43 2.94 -23.54 31.49
C GLU A 43 3.68 -24.73 30.87
N MET A 44 3.02 -25.49 29.97
CA MET A 44 3.66 -26.60 29.25
C MET A 44 4.81 -26.10 28.35
N VAL A 45 4.60 -24.95 27.71
CA VAL A 45 5.62 -24.28 26.89
C VAL A 45 6.75 -23.73 27.76
N GLU A 46 6.42 -23.10 28.90
CA GLU A 46 7.42 -22.60 29.86
C GLU A 46 8.31 -23.72 30.38
N SER A 47 7.74 -24.79 30.92
CA SER A 47 8.50 -25.89 31.53
C SER A 47 9.43 -26.55 30.53
N LEU A 48 8.94 -26.82 29.32
CA LEU A 48 9.73 -27.49 28.28
C LEU A 48 10.80 -26.55 27.70
N LEU A 49 10.49 -25.27 27.52
CA LEU A 49 11.48 -24.28 27.07
C LEU A 49 12.58 -24.09 28.11
N ASP A 50 12.23 -24.00 29.40
CA ASP A 50 13.20 -23.87 30.49
C ASP A 50 14.13 -25.08 30.55
N GLN A 51 13.57 -26.29 30.49
CA GLN A 51 14.37 -27.52 30.42
C GLN A 51 15.34 -27.50 29.23
N ARG A 52 14.85 -27.14 28.04
CA ARG A 52 15.66 -27.11 26.82
C ARG A 52 16.74 -26.02 26.84
N LEU A 53 16.50 -24.90 27.52
CA LEU A 53 17.52 -23.88 27.77
C LEU A 53 18.59 -24.39 28.74
N GLN A 54 18.19 -25.03 29.84
CA GLN A 54 19.11 -25.64 30.79
C GLN A 54 20.00 -26.70 30.11
N ASP A 55 19.41 -27.60 29.33
CA ASP A 55 20.13 -28.61 28.55
C ASP A 55 21.12 -27.95 27.55
N GLY A 56 20.70 -26.88 26.88
CA GLY A 56 21.54 -26.12 25.95
C GLY A 56 22.72 -25.39 26.62
N LEU A 57 22.59 -25.03 27.90
CA LEU A 57 23.66 -24.41 28.72
C LEU A 57 24.61 -25.43 29.36
N LEU A 58 24.15 -26.67 29.52
CA LEU A 58 24.98 -27.78 30.00
C LEU A 58 25.68 -28.52 28.85
N ALA A 59 25.24 -28.30 27.62
CA ALA A 59 25.86 -28.89 26.43
C ALA A 59 27.31 -28.41 26.25
N LYS A 60 28.20 -29.32 25.87
CA LYS A 60 29.65 -29.02 25.70
C LYS A 60 29.94 -27.89 24.69
N ASN A 61 29.01 -27.62 23.78
CA ASN A 61 29.05 -26.55 22.79
C ASN A 61 28.02 -25.48 23.16
N ASN A 62 28.31 -24.69 24.19
CA ASN A 62 27.39 -23.68 24.71
C ASN A 62 27.05 -22.62 23.66
N LEU A 63 25.89 -22.79 23.01
CA LEU A 63 25.34 -21.87 22.00
C LEU A 63 25.14 -20.44 22.55
N PHE A 64 25.03 -20.30 23.86
CA PHE A 64 24.83 -19.04 24.57
C PHE A 64 26.13 -18.40 25.09
N SER A 65 27.30 -19.04 24.87
CA SER A 65 28.59 -18.56 25.40
C SER A 65 29.49 -17.88 24.35
N GLU A 66 29.28 -18.12 23.06
CA GLU A 66 30.19 -17.64 21.99
C GLU A 66 29.92 -16.20 21.50
N GLY A 67 28.91 -15.50 22.03
CA GLY A 67 28.56 -14.13 21.62
C GLY A 67 28.94 -13.02 22.61
N VAL A 68 29.67 -13.34 23.68
CA VAL A 68 29.95 -12.41 24.80
C VAL A 68 31.01 -11.37 24.42
N ASN A 69 30.63 -10.42 23.57
CA ASN A 69 31.31 -9.12 23.41
C ASN A 69 30.33 -7.96 23.13
N PHE A 70 29.04 -8.24 22.94
CA PHE A 70 28.02 -7.21 23.05
C PHE A 70 27.39 -7.33 24.44
N THR A 71 27.46 -6.26 25.23
CA THR A 71 26.65 -5.99 26.43
C THR A 71 27.01 -6.74 27.74
N SER A 72 28.11 -6.31 28.36
CA SER A 72 28.36 -6.43 29.82
C SER A 72 27.34 -5.64 30.69
N SER A 73 26.13 -5.39 30.18
CA SER A 73 25.08 -4.55 30.76
C SER A 73 23.67 -4.96 30.32
N LEU A 74 23.43 -6.23 29.92
CA LEU A 74 22.06 -6.70 29.65
C LEU A 74 21.25 -6.76 30.94
N GLN A 75 20.34 -5.79 31.04
CA GLN A 75 19.06 -5.96 31.70
C GLN A 75 18.52 -7.35 31.36
N ARG A 76 18.34 -8.19 32.38
CA ARG A 76 17.76 -9.54 32.30
C ARG A 76 16.49 -9.51 31.45
N LEU A 77 16.55 -10.01 30.22
CA LEU A 77 15.42 -10.02 29.29
C LEU A 77 14.31 -10.90 29.88
N VAL A 78 13.07 -10.41 29.84
CA VAL A 78 11.91 -11.17 30.30
C VAL A 78 11.13 -11.66 29.09
N LEU A 79 10.91 -12.97 29.02
CA LEU A 79 10.04 -13.58 28.01
C LEU A 79 8.68 -13.84 28.67
N CYS A 80 7.69 -13.00 28.37
CA CYS A 80 6.32 -13.19 28.81
C CYS A 80 5.56 -14.05 27.80
N LEU A 81 5.00 -15.16 28.26
CA LEU A 81 4.16 -16.03 27.45
C LEU A 81 2.70 -15.87 27.89
N PHE A 82 1.80 -15.71 26.93
CA PHE A 82 0.36 -15.51 27.17
C PHE A 82 -0.46 -16.46 26.30
N ASP A 83 -1.57 -16.94 26.85
CA ASP A 83 -2.61 -17.64 26.11
C ASP A 83 -3.60 -16.63 25.51
N TRP A 84 -4.31 -17.00 24.45
CA TRP A 84 -5.33 -16.18 23.80
C TRP A 84 -6.42 -15.70 24.79
N ASN A 85 -6.72 -16.51 25.81
CA ASN A 85 -7.65 -16.16 26.87
C ASN A 85 -7.24 -14.92 27.69
N PHE A 86 -5.98 -14.48 27.60
CA PHE A 86 -5.46 -13.36 28.36
C PHE A 86 -6.07 -12.00 27.96
N GLU A 87 -6.40 -11.78 26.68
CA GLU A 87 -6.88 -10.46 26.21
C GLU A 87 -7.78 -10.56 24.96
N LEU A 88 -8.85 -11.36 25.03
CA LEU A 88 -9.80 -11.53 23.92
C LEU A 88 -10.47 -10.20 23.48
N ALA A 89 -10.59 -9.23 24.38
CA ALA A 89 -11.21 -7.93 24.09
C ALA A 89 -10.46 -7.17 22.99
N VAL A 90 -9.12 -7.18 23.02
CA VAL A 90 -8.27 -6.51 22.01
C VAL A 90 -8.34 -7.23 20.66
N ALA A 91 -8.58 -8.54 20.65
CA ALA A 91 -8.72 -9.31 19.41
C ALA A 91 -10.08 -9.07 18.69
N ILE A 92 -11.08 -8.54 19.39
CA ILE A 92 -12.45 -8.32 18.86
C ILE A 92 -12.71 -6.83 18.59
N GLN A 93 -12.09 -5.92 19.33
CA GLN A 93 -12.25 -4.49 19.10
C GLN A 93 -11.64 -4.10 17.76
N HIS A 94 -12.49 -3.74 16.79
CA HIS A 94 -12.04 -3.06 15.58
C HIS A 94 -11.53 -1.68 15.96
N ASP A 95 -10.22 -1.56 15.96
CA ASP A 95 -9.52 -0.30 16.14
C ASP A 95 -9.28 0.32 14.77
N PHE A 96 -9.61 1.62 14.65
CA PHE A 96 -9.66 2.36 13.39
C PHE A 96 -8.31 2.93 12.96
N ARG A 97 -7.20 2.48 13.56
CA ARG A 97 -5.86 2.82 13.08
C ARG A 97 -5.64 2.33 11.65
N TYR A 98 -4.86 3.12 10.89
CA TYR A 98 -4.61 2.88 9.47
C TYR A 98 -4.08 1.46 9.20
N TRP A 99 -3.14 0.97 10.02
CA TRP A 99 -2.57 -0.36 9.83
C TRP A 99 -3.59 -1.50 10.00
N LEU A 100 -4.51 -1.37 10.96
CA LEU A 100 -5.54 -2.38 11.23
C LEU A 100 -6.55 -2.44 10.11
N LEU A 101 -7.05 -1.29 9.65
CA LEU A 101 -7.99 -1.26 8.52
C LEU A 101 -7.36 -1.79 7.24
N VAL A 102 -6.10 -1.45 6.95
CA VAL A 102 -5.39 -2.02 5.79
C VAL A 102 -5.24 -3.53 5.92
N HIS A 103 -4.95 -4.03 7.12
CA HIS A 103 -4.85 -5.46 7.35
C HIS A 103 -6.20 -6.17 7.18
N ASP A 104 -7.23 -5.69 7.87
CA ASP A 104 -8.52 -6.37 7.98
C ASP A 104 -9.39 -6.22 6.73
N VAL A 105 -9.41 -5.02 6.12
CA VAL A 105 -10.27 -4.71 4.97
C VAL A 105 -9.60 -5.04 3.65
N LEU A 106 -8.29 -4.76 3.51
CA LEU A 106 -7.56 -4.96 2.25
C LEU A 106 -6.78 -6.28 2.18
N GLY A 107 -6.81 -7.08 3.26
CA GLY A 107 -6.23 -8.43 3.27
C GLY A 107 -4.72 -8.44 3.18
N LEU A 108 -4.04 -7.59 3.95
CA LEU A 108 -2.58 -7.52 3.98
C LEU A 108 -1.97 -8.87 4.38
N ARG A 109 -1.14 -9.46 3.51
CA ARG A 109 -0.44 -10.72 3.80
C ARG A 109 1.03 -10.59 3.45
N LEU A 110 1.90 -11.01 4.37
CA LEU A 110 3.36 -10.94 4.19
C LEU A 110 3.84 -9.54 3.75
N ASN A 111 3.28 -8.50 4.38
CA ASN A 111 3.57 -7.10 4.05
C ASN A 111 3.24 -6.73 2.59
N ARG A 112 2.27 -7.40 1.97
CA ARG A 112 1.83 -7.15 0.60
C ARG A 112 0.31 -7.09 0.52
N LEU A 113 -0.19 -6.11 -0.23
CA LEU A 113 -1.62 -5.95 -0.51
C LEU A 113 -1.86 -6.00 -2.02
N SER A 114 -2.99 -6.55 -2.43
CA SER A 114 -3.38 -6.66 -3.83
C SER A 114 -4.71 -5.95 -4.01
N VAL A 115 -4.69 -4.78 -4.66
CA VAL A 115 -5.87 -3.96 -4.90
C VAL A 115 -6.28 -4.10 -6.36
N GLN A 116 -7.55 -4.40 -6.58
CA GLN A 116 -8.13 -4.46 -7.92
C GLN A 116 -8.33 -3.03 -8.43
N GLY A 117 -7.64 -2.67 -9.51
CA GLY A 117 -7.83 -1.38 -10.17
C GLY A 117 -9.08 -1.37 -11.06
N ASP A 118 -9.52 -0.17 -11.45
CA ASP A 118 -10.76 0.07 -12.22
C ASP A 118 -10.86 -0.69 -13.55
N LYS A 119 -9.71 -1.11 -14.11
CA LYS A 119 -9.63 -1.86 -15.37
C LYS A 119 -9.47 -3.37 -15.18
N GLY A 120 -9.73 -3.88 -13.97
CA GLY A 120 -9.60 -5.30 -13.62
C GLY A 120 -8.15 -5.79 -13.37
N TRP A 121 -7.14 -4.93 -13.55
CA TRP A 121 -5.76 -5.25 -13.23
C TRP A 121 -5.51 -5.20 -11.72
N ILE A 122 -4.97 -6.29 -11.16
CA ILE A 122 -4.58 -6.35 -9.76
C ILE A 122 -3.21 -5.67 -9.61
N LYS A 123 -3.17 -4.59 -8.82
CA LYS A 123 -1.93 -3.92 -8.44
C LYS A 123 -1.49 -4.43 -7.08
N THR A 124 -0.26 -4.89 -7.00
CA THR A 124 0.33 -5.37 -5.74
C THR A 124 1.25 -4.30 -5.17
N TYR A 125 1.04 -3.93 -3.91
CA TYR A 125 1.88 -2.98 -3.17
C TYR A 125 2.59 -3.70 -2.05
N LYS A 126 3.84 -3.32 -1.76
CA LYS A 126 4.65 -3.85 -0.67
C LYS A 126 4.73 -2.79 0.42
N LEU A 127 4.18 -3.07 1.59
CA LEU A 127 4.20 -2.18 2.75
C LEU A 127 5.32 -2.61 3.68
N ASP A 128 6.53 -2.15 3.43
CA ASP A 128 7.67 -2.42 4.29
C ASP A 128 8.27 -1.12 4.84
N ARG A 129 9.41 -1.24 5.55
CA ARG A 129 10.10 -0.09 6.13
C ARG A 129 10.62 0.91 5.11
N SER A 130 10.65 0.58 3.83
CA SER A 130 11.05 1.50 2.75
C SER A 130 9.90 2.39 2.27
N ASP A 131 8.66 2.02 2.55
CA ASP A 131 7.49 2.86 2.26
C ASP A 131 7.37 3.96 3.32
N SER A 132 7.79 5.17 2.95
CA SER A 132 7.78 6.34 3.83
C SER A 132 6.37 6.76 4.24
N PHE A 133 5.38 6.59 3.35
CA PHE A 133 3.99 6.89 3.65
C PHE A 133 3.44 5.90 4.67
N TRP A 134 3.69 4.60 4.46
CA TRP A 134 3.29 3.56 5.41
C TRP A 134 3.91 3.78 6.79
N MET A 135 5.23 3.98 6.87
CA MET A 135 5.93 4.17 8.14
C MET A 135 5.47 5.42 8.90
N ALA A 136 5.11 6.49 8.19
CA ALA A 136 4.64 7.71 8.82
C ALA A 136 3.19 7.62 9.33
N ASN A 137 2.34 6.81 8.70
CA ASN A 137 0.89 6.83 8.94
C ASN A 137 0.34 5.54 9.56
N MET A 138 1.10 4.44 9.60
CA MET A 138 0.61 3.12 10.04
C MET A 138 -0.07 3.17 11.41
N SER A 139 0.49 3.92 12.36
CA SER A 139 0.00 3.97 13.74
C SER A 139 -1.06 5.05 14.00
N LEU A 140 -1.36 5.90 13.01
CA LEU A 140 -2.33 6.99 13.13
C LEU A 140 -3.76 6.49 12.92
N GLU A 141 -4.73 7.25 13.40
CA GLU A 141 -6.15 6.97 13.13
C GLU A 141 -6.47 7.22 11.66
N PHE A 142 -7.29 6.35 11.07
CA PHE A 142 -7.65 6.45 9.66
C PHE A 142 -8.23 7.81 9.24
N PRO A 143 -9.12 8.47 10.02
CA PRO A 143 -9.62 9.79 9.67
C PRO A 143 -8.51 10.83 9.50
N GLU A 144 -7.52 10.86 10.39
CA GLU A 144 -6.39 11.80 10.31
C GLU A 144 -5.55 11.57 9.05
N VAL A 145 -5.28 10.30 8.72
CA VAL A 145 -4.54 9.94 7.51
C VAL A 145 -5.32 10.38 6.27
N ALA A 146 -6.62 10.08 6.21
CA ALA A 146 -7.48 10.44 5.09
C ALA A 146 -7.58 11.96 4.88
N GLU A 147 -7.80 12.72 5.96
CA GLU A 147 -7.86 14.19 5.92
C GLU A 147 -6.53 14.79 5.46
N SER A 148 -5.40 14.30 5.97
CA SER A 148 -4.08 14.78 5.57
C SER A 148 -3.82 14.58 4.07
N GLN A 149 -4.22 13.43 3.52
CA GLN A 149 -4.05 13.12 2.10
C GLN A 149 -5.01 13.92 1.22
N LEU A 150 -6.25 14.12 1.67
CA LEU A 150 -7.22 14.95 0.97
C LEU A 150 -6.76 16.41 0.87
N ASN A 151 -6.20 16.94 1.96
CA ASN A 151 -5.67 18.31 1.99
C ASN A 151 -4.43 18.47 1.09
N LYS A 152 -3.54 17.47 1.05
CA LYS A 152 -2.41 17.46 0.10
C LYS A 152 -2.90 17.45 -1.34
N TYR A 153 -3.84 16.57 -1.68
CA TYR A 153 -4.41 16.50 -3.03
C TYR A 153 -5.04 17.83 -3.46
N LYS A 154 -5.84 18.46 -2.59
CA LYS A 154 -6.44 19.78 -2.88
C LYS A 154 -5.38 20.84 -3.18
N LYS A 155 -4.30 20.87 -2.39
CA LYS A 155 -3.19 21.81 -2.59
C LYS A 155 -2.46 21.55 -3.92
N ASP A 156 -2.20 20.29 -4.24
CA ASP A 156 -1.50 19.92 -5.48
C ASP A 156 -2.33 20.26 -6.72
N VAL A 157 -3.65 20.11 -6.64
CA VAL A 157 -4.59 20.54 -7.70
C VAL A 157 -4.56 22.07 -7.87
N GLU A 158 -4.65 22.83 -6.78
CA GLU A 158 -4.60 24.30 -6.82
C GLU A 158 -3.26 24.80 -7.42
N GLU A 159 -2.14 24.16 -7.07
CA GLU A 159 -0.83 24.49 -7.62
C GLU A 159 -0.75 24.17 -9.13
N ALA A 160 -1.29 23.03 -9.55
CA ALA A 160 -1.35 22.65 -10.96
C ALA A 160 -2.23 23.63 -11.78
N GLU A 161 -3.38 24.03 -11.24
CA GLU A 161 -4.26 25.03 -11.86
C GLU A 161 -3.56 26.38 -11.99
N LYS A 162 -2.84 26.82 -10.95
CA LYS A 162 -2.06 28.06 -10.98
C LYS A 162 -0.97 28.02 -12.04
N LEU A 163 -0.20 26.94 -12.13
CA LEU A 163 0.86 26.79 -13.13
C LEU A 163 0.29 26.76 -14.55
N CYS A 164 -0.83 26.07 -14.75
CA CYS A 164 -1.53 26.03 -16.05
C CYS A 164 -2.04 27.43 -16.44
N GLY A 165 -2.74 28.12 -15.53
CA GLY A 165 -3.26 29.46 -15.75
C GLY A 165 -2.14 30.48 -16.02
N GLN A 166 -1.01 30.39 -15.31
CA GLN A 166 0.16 31.23 -15.55
C GLN A 166 0.77 30.95 -16.94
N SER A 167 0.93 29.67 -17.32
CA SER A 167 1.45 29.31 -18.64
C SER A 167 0.56 29.82 -19.78
N ILE A 168 -0.75 29.66 -19.65
CA ILE A 168 -1.74 30.21 -20.60
C ILE A 168 -1.58 31.74 -20.68
N ASN A 169 -1.51 32.43 -19.54
CA ASN A 169 -1.33 33.89 -19.52
C ASN A 169 -0.03 34.35 -20.20
N TYR A 170 1.08 33.63 -20.01
CA TYR A 170 2.35 33.93 -20.69
C TYR A 170 2.27 33.69 -22.20
N ILE A 171 1.63 32.60 -22.64
CA ILE A 171 1.42 32.30 -24.06
C ILE A 171 0.55 33.38 -24.70
N THR A 172 -0.57 33.73 -24.06
CA THR A 172 -1.47 34.79 -24.55
C THR A 172 -0.77 36.16 -24.57
N ALA A 173 0.02 36.51 -23.54
CA ALA A 173 0.77 37.76 -23.52
C ALA A 173 1.85 37.83 -24.61
N GLY A 174 2.54 36.72 -24.88
CA GLY A 174 3.51 36.61 -25.98
C GLY A 174 2.86 36.71 -27.36
N MET A 175 1.67 36.13 -27.53
CA MET A 175 0.89 36.22 -28.77
C MET A 175 0.24 37.59 -29.00
N LYS A 176 -0.10 38.34 -27.94
CA LYS A 176 -0.68 39.69 -28.04
C LYS A 176 0.18 40.70 -28.81
N ASN A 177 1.51 40.53 -28.82
CA ASN A 177 2.42 41.38 -29.59
C ASN A 177 2.66 40.89 -31.03
N LEU A 178 2.24 39.66 -31.37
CA LEU A 178 2.42 39.05 -32.70
C LEU A 178 1.20 39.23 -33.62
N PHE A 179 0.01 39.51 -33.06
CA PHE A 179 -1.22 39.60 -33.84
C PHE A 179 -1.83 40.99 -33.73
N SER A 180 -1.43 41.89 -34.64
CA SER A 180 -2.09 43.18 -34.86
C SER A 180 -3.28 43.00 -35.83
N GLY A 181 -4.48 43.41 -35.39
CA GLY A 181 -5.67 43.63 -36.23
C GLY A 181 -6.42 42.37 -36.70
N ASP A 182 -7.71 42.28 -36.36
CA ASP A 182 -8.77 41.34 -36.81
C ASP A 182 -8.59 39.82 -36.62
N HIS A 183 -7.39 39.25 -36.76
CA HIS A 183 -7.17 37.80 -36.59
C HIS A 183 -7.28 37.30 -35.14
N HIS A 184 -7.17 38.20 -34.15
CA HIS A 184 -7.32 37.90 -32.73
C HIS A 184 -8.71 37.36 -32.40
N LEU A 185 -9.76 37.88 -33.06
CA LEU A 185 -11.14 37.54 -32.76
C LEU A 185 -11.52 36.15 -33.33
N ALA A 186 -11.02 35.81 -34.52
CA ALA A 186 -11.20 34.50 -35.12
C ALA A 186 -10.52 33.40 -34.30
N LEU A 187 -9.27 33.63 -33.87
CA LEU A 187 -8.54 32.70 -33.02
C LEU A 187 -9.20 32.52 -31.64
N MET A 188 -9.67 33.61 -31.02
CA MET A 188 -10.36 33.52 -29.73
C MET A 188 -11.67 32.72 -29.84
N ARG A 189 -12.46 32.93 -30.91
CA ARG A 189 -13.67 32.14 -31.20
C ARG A 189 -13.36 30.67 -31.46
N ALA A 190 -12.26 30.37 -32.17
CA ALA A 190 -11.85 29.00 -32.43
C ALA A 190 -11.40 28.28 -31.14
N VAL A 191 -10.65 28.96 -30.26
CA VAL A 191 -10.25 28.42 -28.95
C VAL A 191 -11.46 28.20 -28.05
N GLU A 192 -12.41 29.14 -28.01
CA GLU A 192 -13.64 29.01 -27.24
C GLU A 192 -14.50 27.85 -27.75
N ALA A 193 -14.65 27.69 -29.07
CA ALA A 193 -15.34 26.55 -29.67
C ALA A 193 -14.65 25.20 -29.37
N LEU A 194 -13.31 25.17 -29.31
CA LEU A 194 -12.54 23.99 -28.92
C LEU A 194 -12.70 23.65 -27.44
N MET A 195 -12.73 24.65 -26.56
CA MET A 195 -12.98 24.47 -25.13
C MET A 195 -14.40 23.97 -24.85
N GLU A 196 -15.38 24.40 -25.65
CA GLU A 196 -16.78 23.96 -25.55
C GLU A 196 -17.09 22.67 -26.34
N GLY A 197 -16.15 22.17 -27.15
CA GLY A 197 -16.32 20.98 -27.99
C GLY A 197 -17.37 21.13 -29.10
N LYS A 198 -17.68 22.36 -29.53
CA LYS A 198 -18.70 22.64 -30.55
C LYS A 198 -18.08 22.72 -31.95
N PRO A 199 -18.73 22.16 -33.00
CA PRO A 199 -18.23 22.27 -34.36
C PRO A 199 -18.32 23.73 -34.86
N ASN A 200 -17.22 24.25 -35.40
CA ASN A 200 -17.14 25.60 -35.97
C ASN A 200 -16.95 25.48 -37.50
N PRO A 201 -17.66 26.29 -38.33
CA PRO A 201 -17.52 26.29 -39.79
C PRO A 201 -16.09 26.42 -40.31
N GLU A 202 -15.19 27.06 -39.56
CA GLU A 202 -13.78 27.22 -39.95
C GLU A 202 -12.95 25.91 -39.86
N ILE A 203 -13.46 24.88 -39.17
CA ILE A 203 -12.73 23.63 -38.87
C ILE A 203 -13.29 22.46 -39.70
N GLU A 204 -14.43 22.64 -40.39
CA GLU A 204 -15.06 21.58 -41.20
C GLU A 204 -14.15 21.00 -42.28
N SER A 205 -13.33 21.85 -42.92
CA SER A 205 -12.36 21.41 -43.94
C SER A 205 -11.23 20.53 -43.39
N TYR A 206 -11.05 20.49 -42.07
CA TYR A 206 -9.97 19.78 -41.39
C TYR A 206 -10.44 18.55 -40.60
N LEU A 207 -11.75 18.28 -40.54
CA LEU A 207 -12.33 17.08 -39.89
C LEU A 207 -11.84 15.76 -40.52
N LEU A 208 -11.44 15.80 -41.80
CA LEU A 208 -10.84 14.65 -42.50
C LEU A 208 -9.50 14.21 -41.89
N LEU A 209 -8.79 15.13 -41.22
CA LEU A 209 -7.48 14.88 -40.62
C LEU A 209 -7.56 14.42 -39.17
N ASP A 210 -8.76 14.41 -38.56
CA ASP A 210 -8.93 13.99 -37.17
C ASP A 210 -8.84 12.46 -37.05
N PRO A 211 -7.80 11.92 -36.39
CA PRO A 211 -7.64 10.47 -36.21
C PRO A 211 -8.73 9.83 -35.35
N ARG A 212 -9.52 10.63 -34.62
CA ARG A 212 -10.64 10.20 -33.76
C ARG A 212 -12.00 10.37 -34.44
N ALA A 213 -12.07 10.92 -35.65
CA ALA A 213 -13.33 11.00 -36.39
C ALA A 213 -13.89 9.60 -36.71
N PRO A 214 -15.22 9.41 -36.63
CA PRO A 214 -15.84 8.11 -36.91
C PRO A 214 -15.55 7.70 -38.36
N LYS A 215 -14.99 6.50 -38.55
CA LYS A 215 -14.73 5.94 -39.89
C LYS A 215 -16.06 5.70 -40.60
N SER A 216 -16.33 6.42 -41.68
CA SER A 216 -17.49 6.16 -42.52
C SER A 216 -17.37 4.76 -43.17
N SER A 217 -18.39 3.93 -42.95
CA SER A 217 -18.55 2.64 -43.61
C SER A 217 -19.17 2.81 -45.00
N SER A 218 -18.90 1.84 -45.87
CA SER A 218 -18.85 1.95 -47.33
C SER A 218 -20.17 1.81 -48.12
N ALA A 219 -20.13 2.37 -49.34
CA ALA A 219 -20.74 1.92 -50.62
C ALA A 219 -22.15 2.40 -51.04
N SER A 220 -22.24 3.07 -52.22
CA SER A 220 -22.82 2.52 -53.47
C SER A 220 -23.28 3.61 -54.49
N SER A 221 -22.93 3.39 -55.77
CA SER A 221 -23.58 3.90 -57.01
C SER A 221 -23.39 5.39 -57.34
N SER A 222 -23.25 5.87 -58.58
CA SER A 222 -23.23 5.34 -59.94
C SER A 222 -22.57 6.40 -60.84
N GLY A 223 -21.84 5.97 -61.88
CA GLY A 223 -20.85 6.81 -62.56
C GLY A 223 -21.35 7.82 -63.60
N HIS A 224 -20.41 8.57 -64.18
CA HIS A 224 -20.35 8.77 -65.63
C HIS A 224 -18.96 9.26 -66.05
N LEU A 225 -18.36 8.47 -66.93
CA LEU A 225 -17.18 8.80 -67.72
C LEU A 225 -17.59 9.80 -68.80
N LYS A 226 -17.02 11.01 -68.83
CA LYS A 226 -16.74 11.70 -70.10
C LYS A 226 -15.36 12.33 -70.06
N ARG A 227 -14.52 11.80 -70.94
CA ARG A 227 -13.24 12.34 -71.36
C ARG A 227 -13.49 13.33 -72.51
N THR A 228 -12.57 14.29 -72.58
CA THR A 228 -12.10 14.99 -73.80
C THR A 228 -12.71 16.38 -74.08
N ILE A 229 -11.77 17.31 -74.28
CA ILE A 229 -11.69 18.43 -75.25
C ILE A 229 -13.01 18.88 -75.87
#